data_AF-A0A8J6XPY9-F1
#
_entry.id   AF-A0A8J6XPY9-F1
#
_cell.length_a   1.000
_cell.length_b   1.000
_cell.length_c   1.000
_cell.angle_alpha   90.00
_cell.angle_beta   90.00
_cell.angle_gamma   90.00
#
_symmetry.space_group_name_H-M   'P 1'
#
loop_
_entity.id
_entity.type
_entity.pdbx_description
1 polymer ?
#
loop_
_entity_poly.entity_id
_entity_poly.type
_entity_poly.pdbx_seq_one_letter_code
_entity_poly.pdbx_strand_id
1 'polypeptide(L)' 'MSDYQFNDQISLEKRAEELGKKALEQRLIPSFAVYYYPDNWVFYIPSDNQSEPLTPEEAYLRLKKLVEKAV' A
#
# COMPACT_ATOMS: atom_id res chain seq x y z
N MET A 1 5.05 -5.51 22.35
CA MET A 1 5.66 -6.19 21.20
C MET A 1 4.56 -6.33 20.17
N SER A 2 4.71 -5.71 19.01
CA SER A 2 3.62 -5.49 18.08
C SER A 2 3.29 -6.76 17.31
N ASP A 3 2.19 -7.42 17.68
CA ASP A 3 1.55 -8.56 16.99
C ASP A 3 1.03 -8.16 15.59
N TYR A 4 1.92 -7.85 14.66
CA TYR A 4 1.56 -7.84 13.24
C TYR A 4 1.75 -9.25 12.68
N GLN A 5 0.73 -10.08 12.97
CA GLN A 5 0.61 -11.45 12.51
C GLN A 5 0.29 -11.49 11.01
N PHE A 6 1.24 -11.10 10.16
CA PHE A 6 1.17 -11.37 8.72
C PHE A 6 1.77 -12.77 8.50
N ASN A 7 0.99 -13.81 8.76
CA ASN A 7 1.44 -15.21 8.61
C ASN A 7 1.65 -15.64 7.15
N ASP A 8 1.24 -14.82 6.17
CA ASP A 8 1.45 -15.05 4.74
C ASP A 8 1.75 -13.71 4.05
N GLN A 9 2.87 -13.63 3.34
CA GLN A 9 3.27 -12.45 2.55
C GLN A 9 2.16 -12.00 1.59
N ILE A 10 1.42 -12.95 1.01
CA ILE A 10 0.24 -12.72 0.15
C ILE A 10 -0.86 -11.93 0.87
N SER A 11 -1.02 -12.11 2.18
CA SER A 11 -2.02 -11.39 2.96
C SER A 11 -1.65 -9.92 3.13
N LEU A 12 -0.36 -9.61 3.26
CA LEU A 12 0.13 -8.23 3.35
C LEU A 12 -0.03 -7.51 2.00
N GLU A 13 0.36 -8.16 0.92
CA GLU A 13 0.22 -7.65 -0.45
C GLU A 13 -1.23 -7.30 -0.79
N LYS A 14 -2.16 -8.23 -0.52
CA LYS A 14 -3.60 -7.98 -0.71
C LYS A 14 -4.09 -6.82 0.14
N ARG A 15 -3.67 -6.73 1.40
CA ARG A 15 -4.12 -5.66 2.30
C ARG A 15 -3.57 -4.30 1.90
N ALA A 16 -2.34 -4.24 1.38
CA ALA A 16 -1.77 -3.04 0.79
C ALA A 16 -2.56 -2.61 -0.45
N GLU A 17 -2.94 -3.55 -1.32
CA GLU A 17 -3.78 -3.27 -2.48
C GLU A 17 -5.16 -2.73 -2.10
N GLU A 18 -5.84 -3.33 -1.12
CA GLU A 18 -7.13 -2.89 -0.62
C GLU A 18 -7.07 -1.46 -0.06
N LEU A 19 -6.04 -1.14 0.72
CA LEU A 19 -5.83 0.21 1.22
C LEU A 19 -5.54 1.21 0.10
N GLY A 20 -4.82 0.78 -0.94
CA GLY A 20 -4.52 1.61 -2.11
C GLY A 20 -5.78 1.97 -2.89
N LYS A 21 -6.63 0.98 -3.14
CA LYS A 21 -7.97 1.18 -3.74
C LYS A 21 -8.81 2.11 -2.88
N LYS A 22 -8.86 1.91 -1.56
CA LYS A 22 -9.61 2.77 -0.65
C LYS A 22 -9.10 4.21 -0.65
N ALA A 23 -7.78 4.41 -0.65
CA ALA A 23 -7.17 5.74 -0.73
C ALA A 23 -7.49 6.44 -2.06
N LEU A 24 -7.56 5.68 -3.17
CA LEU A 24 -7.98 6.19 -4.48
C LEU A 24 -9.46 6.60 -4.48
N GLU A 25 -10.34 5.77 -3.93
CA GLU A 25 -11.79 6.06 -3.80
C GLU A 25 -12.04 7.31 -2.94
N GLN A 26 -11.26 7.48 -1.87
CA GLN A 26 -11.32 8.65 -1.00
C GLN A 26 -10.59 9.88 -1.57
N ARG A 27 -10.05 9.79 -2.80
CA ARG A 27 -9.29 10.85 -3.49
C ARG A 27 -8.09 11.36 -2.68
N LEU A 28 -7.53 10.53 -1.81
CA LEU A 28 -6.34 10.84 -1.00
C LEU A 28 -5.06 10.74 -1.82
N ILE A 29 -5.08 9.90 -2.86
CA ILE A 29 -3.99 9.75 -3.82
C ILE A 29 -4.54 9.95 -5.24
N PRO A 30 -3.77 10.57 -6.15
CA PRO A 30 -4.22 10.83 -7.51
C PRO A 30 -4.18 9.59 -8.42
N SER A 31 -3.32 8.61 -8.11
CA SER A 31 -3.26 7.33 -8.83
C SER A 31 -2.69 6.23 -7.93
N PHE A 32 -2.84 4.98 -8.36
CA PHE A 32 -2.31 3.81 -7.67
C PHE A 32 -2.01 2.72 -8.71
N ALA A 33 -0.81 2.15 -8.68
CA ALA A 33 -0.43 1.05 -9.56
C ALA A 33 0.25 -0.07 -8.77
N VAL A 34 -0.01 -1.30 -9.19
CA VAL A 34 0.55 -2.51 -8.60
C VAL A 34 1.13 -3.37 -9.72
N TYR A 35 2.38 -3.79 -9.53
CA TYR A 35 3.05 -4.74 -10.39
C TYR A 35 3.17 -6.07 -9.66
N TYR A 36 2.54 -7.09 -10.21
CA TYR A 36 2.54 -8.44 -9.65
C TYR A 36 3.75 -9.20 -10.22
N TYR A 37 4.79 -9.40 -9.42
CA TYR A 37 5.83 -10.37 -9.75
C TYR A 37 5.53 -11.71 -9.06
N PRO A 38 6.05 -12.84 -9.58
CA PRO A 38 5.89 -14.15 -8.95
C PRO A 38 6.45 -14.21 -7.52
N ASP A 39 7.51 -13.45 -7.25
CA ASP A 39 8.22 -13.45 -5.97
C ASP A 39 7.69 -12.39 -4.98
N ASN A 40 7.24 -11.23 -5.47
CA ASN A 40 6.75 -10.14 -4.61
C ASN A 40 5.96 -9.09 -5.43
N TRP A 41 5.02 -8.40 -4.79
CA TRP A 41 4.30 -7.30 -5.44
C TRP A 41 5.02 -5.98 -5.21
N VAL A 42 5.06 -5.13 -6.24
CA VAL A 42 5.64 -3.79 -6.17
C VAL A 42 4.55 -2.75 -6.35
N PHE A 43 4.50 -1.82 -5.42
CA PHE A 43 3.47 -0.80 -5.35
C PHE A 43 4.02 0.56 -5.78
N TYR A 44 3.27 1.29 -6.58
CA TYR A 44 3.60 2.65 -6.98
C TYR A 44 2.49 3.58 -6.51
N ILE A 45 2.86 4.46 -5.59
CA ILE A 45 1.97 5.48 -5.04
C ILE A 45 2.62 6.84 -5.34
N PRO A 46 1.99 7.69 -6.17
CA PRO A 46 2.50 9.02 -6.45
C PRO A 46 2.53 9.86 -5.17
N SER A 47 3.61 10.60 -4.97
CA SER A 47 3.70 11.66 -3.97
C SER A 47 4.53 12.79 -4.53
N ASP A 48 4.35 13.99 -3.97
CA ASP A 48 4.75 15.29 -4.53
C ASP A 48 6.09 15.33 -5.25
N ASN A 49 7.11 14.56 -4.82
CA ASN A 49 8.42 14.55 -5.49
C ASN A 49 8.91 13.18 -5.97
N GLN A 50 8.26 12.05 -5.66
CA GLN A 50 8.78 10.71 -5.98
C GLN A 50 7.67 9.67 -6.17
N SER A 51 7.72 8.96 -7.31
CA SER A 51 6.96 7.73 -7.58
C SER A 51 7.91 6.53 -7.52
N GLU A 52 8.55 6.35 -6.37
CA GLU A 52 9.44 5.21 -6.16
C GLU A 52 8.64 3.91 -5.97
N PRO A 53 9.19 2.76 -6.42
CA PRO A 53 8.64 1.46 -6.12
C PRO A 53 8.69 1.21 -4.61
N LEU A 54 7.56 0.82 -4.04
CA LEU A 54 7.41 0.48 -2.63
C LEU A 54 7.22 -1.03 -2.48
N THR A 55 7.80 -1.60 -1.43
CA THR A 55 7.49 -2.98 -1.03
C THR A 55 6.06 -3.06 -0.46
N PRO A 56 5.48 -4.27 -0.33
CA PRO A 56 4.16 -4.43 0.28
C PRO A 56 4.07 -3.84 1.69
N GLU A 57 5.12 -3.96 2.50
CA GLU A 57 5.21 -3.40 3.85
C GLU A 57 5.16 -1.87 3.82
N GLU A 58 5.99 -1.27 2.97
CA GLU A 58 6.09 0.19 2.84
C GLU A 58 4.79 0.78 2.32
N ALA A 59 4.20 0.15 1.31
CA ALA A 59 2.91 0.53 0.75
C ALA A 59 1.82 0.44 1.81
N TYR A 60 1.74 -0.69 2.54
CA TYR A 60 0.78 -0.87 3.61
C TYR A 60 0.89 0.22 4.68
N LEU A 61 2.09 0.49 5.18
CA LEU A 61 2.30 1.51 6.22
C LEU A 61 1.97 2.91 5.73
N ARG A 62 2.34 3.25 4.49
CA ARG A 62 2.06 4.56 3.89
C ARG A 62 0.56 4.77 3.68
N LEU A 63 -0.10 3.79 3.06
CA LEU A 63 -1.53 3.86 2.78
C LEU A 63 -2.37 3.82 4.05
N LYS A 64 -1.98 3.00 5.04
CA LYS A 64 -2.63 2.97 6.34
C LYS A 64 -2.58 4.35 7.01
N LYS A 65 -1.41 5.00 7.05
CA LYS A 65 -1.27 6.36 7.59
C LYS A 65 -2.13 7.38 6.84
N LEU A 66 -2.24 7.28 5.52
CA LEU A 66 -3.07 8.18 4.72
C LEU A 66 -4.55 8.01 5.03
N VAL A 67 -5.03 6.76 5.04
CA VAL A 67 -6.44 6.43 5.33
C VAL A 67 -6.79 6.76 6.78
N GLU A 68 -5.90 6.51 7.75
CA GLU A 68 -6.13 6.85 9.16
C GLU A 68 -6.14 8.37 9.42
N LYS A 69 -5.36 9.16 8.67
CA LYS A 69 -5.40 10.63 8.78
C LYS A 69 -6.64 11.27 8.15
N ALA A 70 -7.35 10.54 7.28
CA ALA A 70 -8.54 11.01 6.59
C ALA A 70 -9.85 10.75 7.36
N VAL A 71 -9.79 9.96 8.45
CA VAL A 71 -10.90 9.65 9.37
C VAL A 71 -10.84 10.58 10.57
#